data_AF-A0A154PSL4-F1
#
_entry.id   AF-A0A154PSL4-F1
#
_cell.length_a   1.000
_cell.length_b   1.000
_cell.length_c   1.000
_cell.angle_alpha   90.00
_cell.angle_beta   90.00
_cell.angle_gamma   90.00
#
_symmetry.space_group_name_H-M   'P 1'
#
loop_
_entity.id
_entity.type
_entity.pdbx_description
1 polymer ?
#
loop_
_entity_poly.entity_id
_entity_poly.type
_entity_poly.pdbx_seq_one_letter_code
_entity_poly.pdbx_strand_id
1 'polypeptide(L)'
;METGQPLYLNLFSEDKIQVLEELLHACVDEICGRPGPSYHRFTSSIDWSREEYEETYKLISMLLRNPACLYLTEEKMPQEYHDLPEHIQQSILTCLKVRRDQLTNALLKECSKEKHETLVDFDWRLKLVMGSSKLASLREPLLQLDLMIENKEKKRILGLELNKDELETFINAVETIVK
;
A
#
# COMPACT_ATOMS: atom_id res chain seq x y z
N MET A 1 -17.52 40.57 -0.82
CA MET A 1 -17.58 39.23 -0.23
C MET A 1 -16.22 38.62 -0.46
N GLU A 2 -15.41 38.62 0.59
CA GLU A 2 -14.01 38.20 0.53
C GLU A 2 -13.94 36.75 0.06
N THR A 3 -13.31 36.56 -1.09
CA THR A 3 -12.91 35.26 -1.62
C THR A 3 -11.95 34.64 -0.62
N GLY A 4 -12.39 33.62 0.11
CA GLY A 4 -11.52 32.82 0.96
C GLY A 4 -10.39 32.25 0.12
N GLN A 5 -9.21 32.87 0.19
CA GLN A 5 -8.00 32.30 -0.36
C GLN A 5 -7.77 30.95 0.33
N PRO A 6 -7.53 29.86 -0.40
CA PRO A 6 -7.23 28.58 0.21
C PRO A 6 -5.98 28.74 1.09
N LEU A 7 -6.10 28.38 2.37
CA LEU A 7 -5.04 28.36 3.40
C LEU A 7 -3.72 27.72 2.92
N TYR A 8 -3.78 26.89 1.87
CA TYR A 8 -2.68 26.12 1.30
C TYR A 8 -1.59 26.93 0.58
N LEU A 9 -1.88 28.15 0.12
CA LEU A 9 -0.92 28.95 -0.66
C LEU A 9 0.32 29.40 0.15
N ASN A 10 0.20 29.49 1.47
CA ASN A 10 1.31 29.91 2.35
C ASN A 10 2.06 28.73 3.01
N LEU A 11 1.54 27.51 2.93
CA LEU A 11 2.11 26.36 3.66
C LEU A 11 3.39 25.82 3.02
N PHE A 12 3.55 26.01 1.71
CA PHE A 12 4.71 25.56 0.94
C PHE A 12 5.27 26.69 0.06
N SER A 13 5.89 27.69 0.69
CA SER A 13 6.84 28.56 -0.04
C SER A 13 7.95 27.71 -0.69
N GLU A 14 8.58 28.20 -1.76
CA GLU A 14 9.65 27.47 -2.47
C GLU A 14 10.75 26.95 -1.52
N ASP A 15 11.02 27.66 -0.44
CA ASP A 15 11.99 27.29 0.60
C ASP A 15 11.63 26.04 1.42
N LYS A 16 10.40 25.51 1.31
CA LYS A 16 9.89 24.38 2.12
C LYS A 16 9.48 23.15 1.28
N ILE A 17 9.88 23.09 0.01
CA ILE A 17 9.54 21.99 -0.91
C ILE A 17 10.05 20.63 -0.41
N GLN A 18 11.21 20.56 0.26
CA GLN A 18 11.75 19.30 0.78
C GLN A 18 10.79 18.64 1.79
N VAL A 19 10.13 19.44 2.62
CA VAL A 19 9.19 18.91 3.61
C VAL A 19 7.91 18.40 2.95
N LEU A 20 7.47 19.05 1.86
CA LEU A 20 6.38 18.54 1.03
C LEU A 20 6.73 17.18 0.41
N GLU A 21 7.94 17.03 -0.14
CA GLU A 21 8.39 15.75 -0.69
C GLU A 21 8.42 14.65 0.36
N GLU A 22 8.95 14.94 1.55
CA GLU A 22 8.94 14.00 2.68
C GLU A 22 7.51 13.61 3.09
N LEU A 23 6.59 14.57 3.17
CA LEU A 23 5.19 14.32 3.48
C LEU A 23 4.52 13.46 2.40
N LEU A 24 4.73 13.78 1.12
CA LEU A 24 4.23 12.99 -0.01
C LEU A 24 4.71 11.55 0.08
N HIS A 25 6.01 11.34 0.27
CA HIS A 25 6.57 10.00 0.41
C HIS A 25 6.02 9.25 1.62
N ALA A 26 5.83 9.92 2.76
CA ALA A 26 5.25 9.33 3.95
C ALA A 26 3.77 8.94 3.75
N CYS A 27 2.97 9.76 3.06
CA CYS A 27 1.60 9.41 2.69
C CYS A 27 1.56 8.19 1.76
N VAL A 28 2.49 8.11 0.79
CA VAL A 28 2.60 6.93 -0.08
C VAL A 28 3.01 5.70 0.71
N ASP A 29 3.96 5.82 1.64
CA ASP A 29 4.37 4.73 2.52
C ASP A 29 3.17 4.20 3.31
N GLU A 30 2.31 5.08 3.85
CA GLU A 30 1.07 4.70 4.52
C GLU A 30 0.12 3.91 3.62
N ILE A 31 -0.15 4.39 2.40
CA ILE A 31 -1.01 3.70 1.43
C ILE A 31 -0.43 2.31 1.10
N CYS A 32 0.91 2.19 1.07
CA CYS A 32 1.60 0.93 0.85
C CYS A 32 1.66 0.01 2.09
N GLY A 33 1.02 0.38 3.21
CA GLY A 33 0.98 -0.41 4.44
C GLY A 33 2.19 -0.26 5.35
N ARG A 34 3.00 0.80 5.16
CA ARG A 34 4.12 1.16 6.04
C ARG A 34 3.67 2.26 7.03
N PRO A 35 4.48 2.59 8.06
CA PRO A 35 4.13 3.69 8.96
C PRO A 35 3.96 5.01 8.19
N GLY A 36 2.82 5.68 8.39
CA GLY A 36 2.48 6.94 7.74
C GLY A 36 3.14 8.18 8.39
N PRO A 37 2.78 9.38 7.91
CA PRO A 37 3.32 10.63 8.42
C PRO A 37 2.78 10.90 9.84
N SER A 38 3.66 11.39 10.72
CA SER A 38 3.31 11.80 12.08
C SER A 38 3.56 13.29 12.25
N TYR A 39 2.61 14.02 12.84
CA TYR A 39 2.72 15.45 13.09
C TYR A 39 4.06 15.82 13.78
N HIS A 40 4.46 15.06 14.81
CA HIS A 40 5.69 15.29 15.56
C HIS A 40 6.97 15.28 14.72
N ARG A 41 6.96 14.55 13.60
CA ARG A 41 8.10 14.49 12.67
C ARG A 41 8.28 15.78 11.88
N PHE A 42 7.19 16.54 11.69
CA PHE A 42 7.17 17.74 10.87
C PHE A 42 7.14 19.04 11.71
N THR A 43 6.80 18.95 13.01
CA THR A 43 6.73 20.12 13.91
C THR A 43 8.06 20.86 14.07
N SER A 44 9.20 20.18 13.90
CA SER A 44 10.53 20.82 13.98
C SER A 44 10.93 21.56 12.71
N SER A 45 10.33 21.22 11.58
CA SER A 45 10.71 21.73 10.25
C SER A 45 9.77 22.81 9.75
N ILE A 46 8.57 22.92 10.32
CA ILE A 46 7.55 23.88 9.93
C ILE A 46 6.73 24.37 11.14
N ASP A 47 6.41 25.67 11.15
CA ASP A 47 5.47 26.34 12.08
C ASP A 47 3.99 26.05 11.78
N TRP A 48 3.64 24.82 11.38
CA TRP A 48 2.24 24.46 11.16
C TRP A 48 1.53 24.24 12.48
N SER A 49 0.29 24.71 12.56
CA SER A 49 -0.67 24.21 13.53
C SER A 49 -1.00 22.74 13.24
N ARG A 50 -1.54 22.04 14.25
CA ARG A 50 -2.00 20.66 14.08
C ARG A 50 -3.11 20.58 13.03
N GLU A 51 -3.98 21.57 13.03
CA GLU A 51 -5.13 21.69 12.13
C GLU A 51 -4.67 21.82 10.67
N GLU A 52 -3.70 22.70 10.38
CA GLU A 52 -3.13 22.87 9.04
C GLU A 52 -2.44 21.60 8.53
N TYR A 53 -1.72 20.90 9.40
CA TYR A 53 -1.12 19.61 9.06
C TYR A 53 -2.18 18.57 8.71
N GLU A 54 -3.23 18.43 9.54
CA GLU A 54 -4.28 17.43 9.33
C GLU A 54 -5.08 17.68 8.04
N GLU A 55 -5.38 18.94 7.73
CA GLU A 55 -6.03 19.33 6.47
C GLU A 55 -5.17 19.01 5.25
N THR A 56 -3.88 19.38 5.30
CA THR A 56 -2.93 19.13 4.22
C THR A 56 -2.70 17.63 4.02
N TYR A 57 -2.51 16.89 5.10
CA TYR A 57 -2.38 15.44 5.08
C TYR A 57 -3.62 14.77 4.47
N LYS A 58 -4.81 15.22 4.86
CA LYS A 58 -6.08 14.69 4.32
C LYS A 58 -6.21 14.95 2.82
N LEU A 59 -5.87 16.15 2.36
CA LEU A 59 -5.91 16.51 0.95
C LEU A 59 -4.94 15.65 0.13
N ILE A 60 -3.67 15.57 0.56
CA ILE A 60 -2.65 14.76 -0.12
C ILE A 60 -3.04 13.29 -0.14
N SER A 61 -3.51 12.75 0.98
CA SER A 61 -3.91 11.34 1.08
C SER A 61 -5.09 11.02 0.17
N MET A 62 -6.09 11.92 0.10
CA MET A 62 -7.23 11.79 -0.80
C MET A 62 -6.80 11.83 -2.26
N LEU A 63 -5.88 12.73 -2.61
CA LEU A 63 -5.33 12.85 -3.96
C LEU A 63 -4.56 11.59 -4.37
N LEU A 64 -3.65 11.10 -3.52
CA LEU A 64 -2.82 9.92 -3.81
C LEU A 64 -3.62 8.62 -3.86
N ARG A 65 -4.77 8.55 -3.16
CA ARG A 65 -5.70 7.42 -3.24
C ARG A 65 -6.58 7.43 -4.49
N ASN A 66 -6.64 8.55 -5.22
CA ASN A 66 -7.40 8.62 -6.46
C ASN A 66 -6.68 7.86 -7.59
N PRO A 67 -7.29 6.81 -8.19
CA PRO A 67 -6.66 6.04 -9.27
C PRO A 67 -6.30 6.88 -10.51
N ALA A 68 -6.96 8.03 -10.69
CA ALA A 68 -6.70 8.93 -11.81
C ALA A 68 -5.26 9.49 -11.79
N CYS A 69 -4.67 9.63 -10.61
CA CYS A 69 -3.28 10.09 -10.42
C CYS A 69 -2.25 9.11 -10.99
N LEU A 70 -2.59 7.83 -11.15
CA LEU A 70 -1.68 6.81 -11.69
C LEU A 70 -1.46 6.94 -13.21
N TYR A 71 -2.28 7.71 -13.92
CA TYR A 71 -2.12 7.94 -15.36
C TYR A 71 -1.02 8.95 -15.69
N LEU A 72 -0.57 9.75 -14.71
CA LEU A 72 0.46 10.79 -14.87
C LEU A 72 0.15 11.82 -15.97
N THR A 73 -1.10 11.89 -16.42
CA THR A 73 -1.58 12.85 -17.42
C THR A 73 -2.37 13.93 -16.71
N GLU A 74 -1.96 15.18 -16.85
CA GLU A 74 -2.60 16.33 -16.20
C GLU A 74 -4.11 16.39 -16.47
N GLU A 75 -4.56 16.09 -17.68
CA GLU A 75 -5.98 16.09 -18.06
C GLU A 75 -6.87 15.13 -17.24
N LYS A 76 -6.26 14.09 -16.65
CA LYS A 76 -6.98 13.09 -15.83
C LYS A 76 -6.82 13.37 -14.34
N MET A 77 -6.07 14.39 -13.95
CA MET A 77 -5.88 14.71 -12.53
C MET A 77 -7.18 15.25 -11.91
N PRO A 78 -7.38 15.02 -10.61
CA PRO A 78 -8.55 15.55 -9.90
C PRO A 78 -8.51 17.09 -9.82
N GLN A 79 -9.65 17.76 -9.61
CA GLN A 79 -9.72 19.24 -9.56
C GLN A 79 -8.81 19.80 -8.45
N GLU A 80 -8.73 19.08 -7.33
CA GLU A 80 -7.87 19.39 -6.20
C GLU A 80 -6.39 19.45 -6.57
N TYR A 81 -5.96 18.80 -7.65
CA TYR A 81 -4.61 18.93 -8.19
C TYR A 81 -4.43 20.26 -8.93
N HIS A 82 -5.41 20.63 -9.76
CA HIS A 82 -5.36 21.84 -10.59
C HIS A 82 -5.47 23.13 -9.77
N ASP A 83 -6.11 23.06 -8.60
CA ASP A 83 -6.20 24.18 -7.67
C ASP A 83 -4.88 24.45 -6.90
N LEU A 84 -3.89 23.54 -7.00
CA LEU A 84 -2.59 23.71 -6.36
C LEU A 84 -1.64 24.57 -7.21
N PRO A 85 -0.69 25.28 -6.58
CA PRO A 85 0.41 25.94 -7.27
C PRO A 85 1.25 25.00 -8.15
N GLU A 86 1.82 25.54 -9.23
CA GLU A 86 2.59 24.77 -10.22
C GLU A 86 3.80 24.02 -9.60
N HIS A 87 4.52 24.64 -8.65
CA HIS A 87 5.65 23.99 -8.00
C HIS A 87 5.24 22.77 -7.14
N ILE A 88 4.06 22.82 -6.52
CA ILE A 88 3.48 21.71 -5.76
C ILE A 88 3.03 20.61 -6.73
N GLN A 89 2.36 20.99 -7.82
CA GLN A 89 1.93 20.08 -8.88
C GLN A 89 3.11 19.27 -9.46
N GLN A 90 4.25 19.93 -9.70
CA GLN A 90 5.48 19.29 -10.19
C GLN A 90 6.09 18.32 -9.16
N SER A 91 6.08 18.69 -7.88
CA SER A 91 6.57 17.82 -6.78
C SER A 91 5.72 16.55 -6.66
N ILE A 92 4.39 16.69 -6.74
CA ILE A 92 3.45 15.56 -6.75
C ILE A 92 3.72 14.64 -7.94
N LEU A 93 3.84 15.19 -9.16
CA LEU A 93 4.13 14.38 -10.36
C LEU A 93 5.45 13.63 -10.24
N THR A 94 6.48 14.27 -9.66
CA THR A 94 7.79 13.65 -9.45
C THR A 94 7.68 12.47 -8.47
N CYS A 95 6.98 12.66 -7.35
CA CYS A 95 6.71 11.60 -6.38
C CYS A 95 5.93 10.43 -7.02
N LEU A 96 4.86 10.74 -7.76
CA LEU A 96 4.03 9.75 -8.46
C LEU A 96 4.82 8.96 -9.50
N LYS A 97 5.70 9.61 -10.27
CA LYS A 97 6.57 8.92 -11.25
C LYS A 97 7.45 7.87 -10.58
N VAL A 98 8.04 8.18 -9.43
CA VAL A 98 8.94 7.26 -8.71
C VAL A 98 8.18 6.15 -8.00
N ARG A 99 7.00 6.45 -7.45
CA ARG A 99 6.24 5.52 -6.59
C ARG A 99 5.04 4.86 -7.26
N ARG A 100 4.86 5.04 -8.57
CA ARG A 100 3.71 4.57 -9.34
C ARG A 100 3.40 3.08 -9.13
N ASP A 101 4.39 2.22 -9.27
CA ASP A 101 4.17 0.77 -9.19
C ASP A 101 3.73 0.35 -7.78
N GLN A 102 4.30 0.99 -6.76
CA GLN A 102 3.95 0.73 -5.37
C GLN A 102 2.52 1.17 -5.08
N LEU A 103 2.13 2.39 -5.50
CA LEU A 103 0.76 2.88 -5.37
C LEU A 103 -0.23 2.03 -6.16
N THR A 104 0.12 1.65 -7.39
CA THR A 104 -0.73 0.80 -8.22
C THR A 104 -1.02 -0.53 -7.53
N ASN A 105 0.02 -1.21 -7.04
CA ASN A 105 -0.14 -2.47 -6.33
C ASN A 105 -0.94 -2.30 -5.03
N ALA A 106 -0.70 -1.23 -4.27
CA ALA A 106 -1.40 -0.95 -3.03
C ALA A 106 -2.91 -0.69 -3.26
N LEU A 107 -3.24 0.19 -4.21
CA LEU A 107 -4.62 0.55 -4.54
C LEU A 107 -5.37 -0.63 -5.19
N LEU A 108 -4.70 -1.42 -6.04
CA LEU A 108 -5.27 -2.66 -6.57
C LEU A 108 -5.56 -3.66 -5.47
N LYS A 109 -4.63 -3.84 -4.51
CA LYS A 109 -4.82 -4.73 -3.36
C LYS A 109 -5.97 -4.25 -2.49
N GLU A 110 -6.07 -2.95 -2.21
CA GLU A 110 -7.18 -2.35 -1.47
C GLU A 110 -8.53 -2.59 -2.18
N CYS A 111 -8.62 -2.29 -3.48
CA CYS A 111 -9.84 -2.54 -4.26
C CYS A 111 -10.20 -4.02 -4.37
N SER A 112 -9.18 -4.90 -4.46
CA SER A 112 -9.37 -6.36 -4.48
C SER A 112 -9.96 -6.84 -3.15
N LYS A 113 -9.40 -6.41 -2.01
CA LYS A 113 -9.88 -6.75 -0.67
C LYS A 113 -11.32 -6.29 -0.41
N GLU A 114 -11.72 -5.15 -0.98
CA GLU A 114 -13.08 -4.65 -0.83
C GLU A 114 -14.13 -5.54 -1.53
N LYS A 115 -13.73 -6.18 -2.63
CA LYS A 115 -14.66 -6.91 -3.53
C LYS A 115 -14.55 -8.43 -3.43
N HIS A 116 -13.39 -8.95 -3.06
CA HIS A 116 -13.07 -10.37 -3.12
C HIS A 116 -12.24 -10.80 -1.90
N GLU A 117 -12.12 -12.12 -1.74
CA GLU A 117 -11.13 -12.72 -0.85
C GLU A 117 -9.76 -12.68 -1.53
N THR A 118 -8.84 -11.89 -0.97
CA THR A 118 -7.51 -11.69 -1.53
C THR A 118 -6.48 -12.40 -0.66
N LEU A 119 -5.59 -13.20 -1.27
CA LEU A 119 -4.41 -13.72 -0.60
C LEU A 119 -3.45 -12.56 -0.31
N VAL A 120 -3.17 -12.30 0.97
CA VAL A 120 -2.36 -11.14 1.38
C VAL A 120 -0.97 -11.48 1.84
N ASP A 121 -0.78 -12.70 2.33
CA ASP A 121 0.46 -13.21 2.91
C ASP A 121 0.43 -14.75 2.95
N PHE A 122 1.58 -15.38 3.08
CA PHE A 122 1.68 -16.82 3.32
C PHE A 122 2.88 -17.15 4.18
N ASP A 123 2.74 -18.18 5.01
CA ASP A 123 3.83 -18.74 5.79
C ASP A 123 3.86 -20.26 5.61
N TRP A 124 5.01 -20.87 5.79
CA TRP A 124 5.16 -22.30 5.60
C TRP A 124 6.12 -22.92 6.60
N ARG A 125 5.89 -24.19 6.91
CA ARG A 125 6.76 -24.96 7.81
C ARG A 125 6.83 -26.41 7.38
N LEU A 126 8.04 -26.97 7.42
CA LEU A 126 8.24 -28.39 7.16
C LEU A 126 8.09 -29.19 8.46
N LYS A 127 7.25 -30.23 8.42
CA LYS A 127 7.08 -31.19 9.51
C LYS A 127 7.61 -32.54 9.08
N LEU A 128 8.31 -33.20 9.98
CA LEU A 128 8.69 -34.60 9.81
C LEU A 128 7.71 -35.46 10.61
N VAL A 129 6.82 -36.18 9.92
CA VAL A 129 5.88 -37.07 10.59
C VAL A 129 6.54 -38.44 10.75
N MET A 130 6.49 -38.99 11.97
CA MET A 130 7.03 -40.31 12.29
C MET A 130 5.88 -41.31 12.43
N GLY A 131 5.92 -42.39 11.65
CA GLY A 131 4.96 -43.47 11.76
C GLY A 131 5.09 -44.21 13.09
N SER A 132 3.95 -44.60 13.70
CA SER A 132 3.91 -45.25 15.02
C SER A 132 4.07 -46.78 15.00
N SER A 133 4.18 -47.39 13.81
CA SER A 133 4.28 -48.85 13.66
C SER A 133 5.68 -49.31 13.24
N LYS A 134 6.06 -50.53 13.63
CA LYS A 134 7.35 -51.18 13.26
C LYS A 134 7.59 -51.31 11.73
N LEU A 135 6.55 -51.11 10.91
CA LEU A 135 6.60 -51.11 9.44
C LEU A 135 6.52 -49.69 8.83
N ALA A 136 6.27 -48.65 9.63
CA ALA A 136 6.11 -47.27 9.19
C ALA A 136 7.33 -46.40 9.55
N SER A 137 8.53 -46.92 9.34
CA SER A 137 9.78 -46.14 9.37
C SER A 137 9.94 -45.19 8.17
N LEU A 138 8.86 -44.93 7.43
CA LEU A 138 8.79 -43.90 6.40
C LEU A 138 8.71 -42.55 7.10
N ARG A 139 9.84 -41.84 7.08
CA ARG A 139 9.93 -40.43 7.44
C ARG A 139 9.48 -39.63 6.21
N GLU A 140 8.21 -39.25 6.18
CA GLU A 140 7.70 -38.40 5.11
C GLU A 140 7.73 -36.94 5.58
N PRO A 141 8.45 -36.06 4.86
CA PRO A 141 8.38 -34.63 5.11
C PRO A 141 7.07 -34.08 4.53
N LEU A 142 6.26 -33.44 5.37
CA LEU A 142 5.04 -32.74 4.97
C LEU A 142 5.25 -31.23 5.12
N LEU A 143 4.80 -30.46 4.14
CA LEU A 143 4.73 -29.01 4.21
C LEU A 143 3.38 -28.60 4.81
N GLN A 144 3.39 -27.87 5.91
CA GLN A 144 2.22 -27.09 6.30
C GLN A 144 2.36 -25.69 5.68
N LEU A 145 1.39 -25.29 4.87
CA LEU A 145 1.29 -23.99 4.22
C LEU A 145 0.08 -23.25 4.78
N ASP A 146 0.32 -22.09 5.37
CA ASP A 146 -0.70 -21.22 5.95
C ASP A 146 -0.88 -20.01 5.02
N LEU A 147 -2.01 -19.94 4.33
CA LEU A 147 -2.37 -18.86 3.41
C LEU A 147 -3.23 -17.83 4.14
N MET A 148 -2.75 -16.60 4.27
CA MET A 148 -3.54 -15.52 4.88
C MET A 148 -4.43 -14.87 3.83
N ILE A 149 -5.74 -15.01 4.01
CA ILE A 149 -6.75 -14.46 3.13
C ILE A 149 -7.47 -13.33 3.86
N GLU A 150 -7.63 -12.20 3.20
CA GLU A 150 -8.28 -11.02 3.74
C GLU A 150 -9.39 -10.56 2.81
N ASN A 151 -10.53 -10.20 3.39
CA ASN A 151 -11.61 -9.48 2.72
C ASN A 151 -11.98 -8.25 3.57
N LYS A 152 -12.95 -7.45 3.10
CA LYS A 152 -13.41 -6.23 3.77
C LYS A 152 -13.72 -6.38 5.27
N GLU A 153 -14.18 -7.55 5.71
CA GLU A 153 -14.67 -7.75 7.08
C GLU A 153 -13.75 -8.62 7.94
N LYS A 154 -12.99 -9.54 7.33
CA LYS A 154 -12.31 -10.62 8.03
C LYS A 154 -10.97 -10.97 7.40
N LYS A 155 -10.01 -11.22 8.27
CA LYS A 155 -8.76 -11.92 7.95
C LYS A 155 -8.87 -13.36 8.47
N ARG A 156 -8.58 -14.34 7.61
CA ARG A 156 -8.57 -15.77 7.95
C ARG A 156 -7.32 -16.45 7.44
N ILE A 157 -6.97 -17.58 8.05
CA ILE A 157 -5.86 -18.42 7.61
C ILE A 157 -6.45 -19.70 7.01
N LEU A 158 -6.07 -20.01 5.77
CA LEU A 158 -6.34 -21.27 5.12
C LEU A 158 -5.08 -22.15 5.26
N GLY A 159 -5.13 -23.11 6.17
CA GLY A 159 -4.04 -24.07 6.39
C GLY A 159 -4.17 -25.27 5.48
N LEU A 160 -3.10 -25.61 4.77
CA LEU A 160 -2.96 -26.78 3.92
C LEU A 160 -1.79 -27.62 4.44
N GLU A 161 -1.92 -28.94 4.37
CA GLU A 161 -0.80 -29.86 4.60
C GLU A 161 -0.59 -30.65 3.31
N LEU A 162 0.61 -30.56 2.75
CA LEU A 162 0.93 -31.03 1.40
C LEU A 162 2.19 -31.90 1.46
N ASN A 163 2.13 -33.06 0.80
CA ASN A 163 3.35 -33.79 0.45
C ASN A 163 4.03 -33.14 -0.77
N LYS A 164 5.17 -33.71 -1.20
CA LYS A 164 5.96 -33.14 -2.31
C LYS A 164 5.16 -33.07 -3.62
N ASP A 165 4.46 -34.14 -3.98
CA ASP A 165 3.75 -34.26 -5.26
C ASP A 165 2.51 -33.33 -5.29
N GLU A 166 1.82 -33.20 -4.15
CA GLU A 166 0.72 -32.25 -3.96
C GLU A 166 1.19 -30.79 -4.05
N LEU A 167 2.35 -30.48 -3.45
CA LEU A 167 2.95 -29.15 -3.55
C LEU A 167 3.34 -28.81 -5.00
N GLU A 168 3.95 -29.76 -5.71
CA GLU A 168 4.32 -29.57 -7.12
C GLU A 168 3.07 -29.34 -7.98
N THR A 169 1.99 -30.08 -7.74
CA THR A 169 0.70 -29.88 -8.39
C THR A 169 0.10 -28.50 -8.08
N PHE A 170 0.17 -28.08 -6.82
CA PHE A 170 -0.30 -26.77 -6.38
C PHE A 170 0.45 -25.63 -7.08
N ILE A 171 1.79 -25.68 -7.11
CA ILE A 171 2.63 -24.68 -7.77
C ILE A 171 2.30 -24.61 -9.26
N ASN A 172 2.24 -25.75 -9.95
CA ASN A 172 1.93 -25.81 -11.38
C ASN A 172 0.55 -25.21 -11.70
N ALA A 173 -0.46 -25.45 -10.84
CA ALA A 173 -1.78 -24.88 -11.01
C ALA A 173 -1.78 -23.35 -10.87
N VAL A 174 -1.07 -22.81 -9.87
CA VAL A 174 -0.96 -21.36 -9.65
C VAL A 174 -0.17 -20.69 -10.78
N GLU A 175 0.96 -21.25 -11.18
CA GLU A 175 1.81 -20.69 -12.26
C GLU A 175 1.10 -20.65 -13.62
N THR A 176 0.16 -21.57 -13.86
CA THR A 176 -0.64 -21.57 -15.10
C THR A 176 -1.59 -20.37 -15.16
N ILE A 177 -2.03 -19.85 -14.02
CA ILE A 177 -2.96 -18.70 -13.93
C ILE A 177 -2.22 -17.37 -14.05
N VAL A 178 -0.93 -17.33 -13.70
CA VAL A 178 -0.10 -16.09 -13.66
C VAL A 178 0.53 -15.77 -15.03
N LYS A 179 0.29 -16.60 -16.06
CA LYS A 179 0.81 -16.41 -17.43
C LYS A 179 0.02 -15.42 -18.28
#